data_AF-A0A229WKA8-F1
#
_entry.id   AF-A0A229WKA8-F1
#
_cell.length_a   1.000
_cell.length_b   1.000
_cell.length_c   1.000
_cell.angle_alpha   90.00
_cell.angle_beta   90.00
_cell.angle_gamma   90.00
#
_symmetry.space_group_name_H-M   'P 1'
#
loop_
_entity.id
_entity.type
_entity.pdbx_description
1 polymer ?
#
loop_
_entity_poly.entity_id
_entity_poly.type
_entity_poly.pdbx_seq_one_letter_code
_entity_poly.pdbx_strand_id
1 'polypeptide(L)'
;MTSLVRTLLLLRSENGDKPYLTSRSQEAQPPTFADEPLTGSLRAGFIAIGAVALCSWIATFSLISFLTYRFIFWQRYHKRPLAHNQYVLLIYNLLLVDIQQATAFLLCLHWFARGGVNYPSAACVLQGWWIQTADPGSGLFVLAIAIHTGAVVLRGRQLPYTTFVWCVVGLWAFIILLGLIAVGLYGSRTSVISEAGWCWLSPQAQDERL
;
A
#
# COMPACT_ATOMS: atom_id res chain seq x y z
N MET A 1 30.56 5.65 23.61
CA MET A 1 31.39 6.44 22.66
C MET A 1 31.67 5.73 21.33
N THR A 2 31.48 4.41 21.23
CA THR A 2 31.61 3.62 19.99
C THR A 2 30.52 3.89 18.94
N SER A 3 29.35 4.37 19.36
CA SER A 3 28.23 4.66 18.45
C SER A 3 28.52 5.85 17.51
N LEU A 4 29.17 6.91 18.00
CA LEU A 4 29.45 8.12 17.22
C LEU A 4 30.54 7.90 16.17
N VAL A 5 31.56 7.10 16.48
CA VAL A 5 32.60 6.71 15.52
C VAL A 5 32.01 5.86 14.39
N ARG A 6 31.02 5.01 14.71
CA ARG A 6 30.28 4.23 13.70
C ARG A 6 29.42 5.12 12.80
N THR A 7 28.76 6.14 13.36
CA THR A 7 27.99 7.11 12.57
C THR A 7 28.88 7.95 11.65
N LEU A 8 30.07 8.33 12.11
CA LEU A 8 31.05 9.08 11.30
C LEU A 8 31.72 8.23 10.22
N LEU A 9 31.93 6.93 10.47
CA LEU A 9 32.43 6.00 9.45
C LEU A 9 31.36 5.70 8.38
N LEU A 10 30.08 5.69 8.74
CA LEU A 10 28.97 5.54 7.80
C LEU A 10 28.81 6.77 6.89
N LEU A 11 29.07 7.97 7.40
CA LEU A 11 29.07 9.19 6.58
C LEU A 11 30.28 9.30 5.63
N ARG A 12 31.36 8.55 5.87
CA ARG A 12 32.59 8.62 5.05
C ARG A 12 32.63 7.64 3.88
N SER A 13 31.76 6.63 3.87
CA SER A 13 31.74 5.59 2.83
C SER A 13 30.84 5.98 1.65
N GLU A 14 30.94 7.21 1.17
CA GLU A 14 30.20 7.75 0.02
C GLU A 14 31.07 7.71 -1.25
N ASN A 15 31.50 6.52 -1.66
CA ASN A 15 32.17 6.34 -2.95
C ASN A 15 32.03 4.91 -3.47
N GLY A 16 31.33 4.75 -4.60
CA GLY A 16 31.27 3.49 -5.32
C GLY A 16 30.10 3.36 -6.28
N ASP A 17 30.25 3.96 -7.46
CA ASP A 17 29.39 3.80 -8.64
C ASP A 17 29.02 2.34 -8.95
N LYS A 18 27.71 2.07 -9.18
CA LYS A 18 27.16 1.13 -10.18
C LYS A 18 25.61 1.13 -10.15
N PRO A 19 24.93 1.30 -11.31
CA PRO A 19 23.48 1.16 -11.39
C PRO A 19 23.09 -0.34 -11.40
N TYR A 20 22.46 -0.81 -10.33
CA TYR A 20 21.96 -2.18 -10.22
C TYR A 20 20.47 -2.24 -10.60
N LEU A 21 20.19 -2.37 -11.89
CA LEU A 21 18.90 -2.87 -12.38
C LEU A 21 18.92 -4.40 -12.27
N THR A 22 18.17 -4.98 -11.33
CA THR A 22 18.06 -6.44 -11.21
C THR A 22 17.18 -7.01 -12.33
N SER A 23 17.81 -7.69 -13.29
CA SER A 23 17.17 -8.56 -14.27
C SER A 23 16.57 -9.80 -13.61
N ARG A 24 15.40 -10.22 -14.10
CA ARG A 24 14.62 -11.44 -13.79
C ARG A 24 15.40 -12.77 -13.72
N SER A 25 16.66 -12.82 -14.14
CA SER A 25 17.40 -14.07 -14.41
C SER A 25 18.69 -14.30 -13.62
N GLN A 26 19.02 -13.54 -12.56
CA GLN A 26 20.33 -13.72 -11.90
C GLN A 26 20.25 -14.04 -10.40
N GLU A 27 20.88 -15.17 -10.08
CA GLU A 27 21.08 -15.83 -8.79
C GLU A 27 21.34 -14.89 -7.59
N ALA A 28 20.62 -15.21 -6.51
CA ALA A 28 21.03 -15.18 -5.11
C ALA A 28 22.29 -14.36 -4.75
N GLN A 29 22.16 -13.04 -4.67
CA GLN A 29 23.10 -12.20 -3.94
C GLN A 29 22.42 -11.55 -2.73
N PRO A 30 23.08 -11.50 -1.55
CA PRO A 30 22.50 -10.89 -0.35
C PRO A 30 22.16 -9.41 -0.64
N PRO A 31 21.06 -8.88 -0.09
CA PRO A 31 20.61 -7.53 -0.41
C PRO A 31 21.66 -6.52 0.06
N THR A 32 22.46 -6.04 -0.89
CA THR A 32 23.44 -4.98 -0.72
C THR A 32 22.72 -3.64 -0.66
N PHE A 33 23.28 -2.70 0.10
CA PHE A 33 22.85 -1.30 0.07
C PHE A 33 22.80 -0.84 -1.39
N ALA A 34 21.61 -0.50 -1.87
CA ALA A 34 21.37 -0.15 -3.26
C ALA A 34 20.70 1.21 -3.28
N ASP A 35 21.41 2.18 -3.86
CA ASP A 35 20.87 3.47 -4.24
C ASP A 35 20.70 3.44 -5.76
N GLU A 36 19.45 3.38 -6.23
CA GLU A 36 19.19 3.37 -7.66
C GLU A 36 18.87 4.79 -8.14
N PRO A 37 19.75 5.42 -8.94
CA PRO A 37 19.50 6.76 -9.44
C PRO A 37 18.35 6.74 -10.45
N LEU A 38 17.42 7.69 -10.32
CA LEU A 38 16.28 7.83 -11.22
C LEU A 38 16.73 8.42 -12.56
N THR A 39 17.06 7.57 -13.53
CA THR A 39 17.49 7.99 -14.87
C THR A 39 16.31 8.18 -15.82
N GLY A 40 16.40 9.20 -16.70
CA GLY A 40 15.53 9.43 -17.86
C GLY A 40 14.06 9.02 -17.72
N SER A 41 13.71 7.90 -18.37
CA SER A 41 12.33 7.37 -18.44
C SER A 41 11.75 7.01 -17.07
N LEU A 42 12.57 6.44 -16.17
CA LEU A 42 12.12 6.04 -14.83
C LEU A 42 11.73 7.27 -14.00
N ARG A 43 12.50 8.35 -14.13
CA ARG A 43 12.20 9.63 -13.49
C ARG A 43 10.85 10.21 -13.95
N ALA A 44 10.56 10.15 -15.26
CA ALA A 44 9.29 10.60 -15.80
C ALA A 44 8.11 9.74 -15.30
N GLY A 45 8.30 8.41 -15.23
CA GLY A 45 7.33 7.48 -14.67
C GLY A 45 6.98 7.79 -13.21
N PHE A 46 7.99 8.11 -12.38
CA PHE A 46 7.80 8.46 -10.98
C PHE A 46 7.01 9.76 -10.79
N ILE A 47 7.28 10.78 -11.62
CA ILE A 47 6.49 12.02 -11.63
C ILE A 47 5.04 11.72 -12.02
N ALA A 48 4.83 10.94 -13.08
CA ALA A 48 3.50 10.62 -13.59
C ALA A 48 2.67 9.84 -12.56
N ILE A 49 3.21 8.74 -12.03
CA ILE A 49 2.55 7.91 -11.01
C ILE A 49 2.33 8.73 -9.74
N GLY A 50 3.33 9.50 -9.32
CA GLY A 50 3.23 10.35 -8.14
C GLY A 50 2.16 11.43 -8.25
N ALA A 51 2.03 12.08 -9.41
CA ALA A 51 1.00 13.09 -9.66
C ALA A 51 -0.40 12.48 -9.67
N VAL A 52 -0.59 11.33 -10.33
CA VAL A 52 -1.86 10.60 -10.33
C VAL A 52 -2.21 10.13 -8.91
N ALA A 53 -1.24 9.62 -8.17
CA ALA A 53 -1.41 9.21 -6.77
C ALA A 53 -1.81 10.39 -5.89
N LEU A 54 -1.24 11.59 -6.10
CA LEU A 54 -1.63 12.80 -5.38
C LEU A 54 -3.08 13.21 -5.65
N CYS A 55 -3.49 13.22 -6.92
CA CYS A 55 -4.88 13.50 -7.28
C CYS A 55 -5.84 12.48 -6.65
N SER A 56 -5.50 11.18 -6.72
CA SER A 56 -6.28 10.10 -6.11
C SER A 56 -6.35 10.23 -4.59
N TRP A 57 -5.24 10.56 -3.94
CA TRP A 57 -5.17 10.76 -2.50
C TRP A 57 -6.05 11.93 -2.05
N ILE A 58 -5.99 13.07 -2.75
CA ILE A 58 -6.84 14.23 -2.44
C ILE A 58 -8.32 13.87 -2.61
N ALA A 59 -8.69 13.18 -3.69
CA ALA A 59 -10.06 12.77 -3.97
C ALA A 59 -10.59 11.79 -2.91
N THR A 60 -9.84 10.73 -2.61
CA THR A 60 -10.20 9.72 -1.61
C THR A 60 -10.25 10.30 -0.21
N PHE A 61 -9.26 11.12 0.19
CA PHE A 61 -9.24 11.80 1.48
C PHE A 61 -10.43 12.75 1.65
N SER A 62 -10.77 13.51 0.61
CA SER A 62 -11.94 14.40 0.64
C SER A 62 -13.23 13.61 0.82
N LEU A 63 -13.38 12.49 0.10
CA LEU A 63 -14.57 11.65 0.19
C LEU A 63 -14.68 10.94 1.55
N ILE A 64 -13.58 10.41 2.09
CA ILE A 64 -13.54 9.82 3.43
C ILE A 64 -13.89 10.87 4.48
N SER A 65 -13.32 12.07 4.39
CA SER A 65 -13.61 13.17 5.31
C SER A 65 -15.08 13.56 5.26
N PHE A 66 -15.66 13.68 4.05
CA PHE A 66 -17.08 13.96 3.86
C PHE A 66 -17.99 12.86 4.44
N LEU A 67 -17.69 11.59 4.16
CA LEU A 67 -18.47 10.47 4.69
C LEU A 67 -18.35 10.35 6.21
N THR A 68 -17.16 10.56 6.76
CA THR A 68 -16.91 10.53 8.21
C THR A 68 -17.65 11.67 8.92
N TYR A 69 -17.58 12.89 8.37
CA TYR A 69 -18.38 14.02 8.85
C TYR A 69 -19.87 13.68 8.85
N ARG A 70 -20.37 13.12 7.75
CA ARG A 70 -21.78 12.71 7.66
C ARG A 70 -22.12 11.57 8.62
N PHE A 71 -21.21 10.63 8.90
CA PHE A 71 -21.46 9.59 9.89
C PHE A 71 -21.58 10.14 11.31
N ILE A 72 -20.74 11.09 11.70
CA ILE A 72 -20.73 11.62 13.07
C ILE A 72 -21.87 12.62 13.29
N PHE A 73 -21.97 13.64 12.43
CA PHE A 73 -22.84 14.78 12.68
C PHE A 73 -24.30 14.52 12.30
N TRP A 74 -24.58 13.69 11.30
CA TRP A 74 -25.97 13.42 10.87
C TRP A 74 -26.67 12.31 11.64
N GLN A 75 -25.95 11.53 12.45
CA GLN A 75 -26.56 10.54 13.36
C GLN A 75 -27.54 11.19 14.34
N ARG A 76 -27.29 12.45 14.74
CA ARG A 76 -28.13 13.18 15.69
C ARG A 76 -29.50 13.62 15.13
N TYR A 77 -29.64 13.73 13.81
CA TYR A 77 -30.81 14.34 13.17
C TYR A 77 -31.72 13.35 12.44
N HIS A 78 -31.27 12.13 12.15
CA HIS A 78 -32.03 11.17 11.33
C HIS A 78 -32.34 9.86 12.07
N LYS A 79 -33.60 9.40 11.97
CA LYS A 79 -34.09 8.15 12.59
C LYS A 79 -33.41 6.87 12.07
N ARG A 80 -32.70 6.94 10.93
CA ARG A 80 -31.92 5.83 10.36
C ARG A 80 -30.48 6.31 10.13
N PRO A 81 -29.52 5.92 10.96
CA PRO A 81 -28.15 6.38 10.82
C PRO A 81 -27.52 5.82 9.55
N LEU A 82 -26.79 6.67 8.82
CA LEU A 82 -26.16 6.29 7.54
C LEU A 82 -25.14 5.14 7.71
N ALA A 83 -24.52 5.05 8.89
CA ALA A 83 -23.63 3.96 9.27
C ALA A 83 -24.30 2.58 9.35
N HIS A 84 -25.64 2.51 9.30
CA HIS A 84 -26.36 1.23 9.22
C HIS A 84 -26.59 0.77 7.77
N ASN A 85 -26.27 1.61 6.79
CA ASN A 85 -26.36 1.24 5.38
C ASN A 85 -25.13 0.42 4.95
N GLN A 86 -25.34 -0.87 4.70
CA GLN A 86 -24.28 -1.83 4.35
C GLN A 86 -23.48 -1.41 3.11
N TYR A 87 -24.13 -0.81 2.11
CA TYR A 87 -23.45 -0.33 0.90
C TYR A 87 -22.47 0.80 1.22
N VAL A 88 -22.89 1.77 2.04
CA VAL A 88 -22.04 2.91 2.42
C VAL A 88 -20.87 2.43 3.27
N LEU A 89 -21.08 1.44 4.15
CA LEU A 89 -19.99 0.84 4.92
C LEU A 89 -18.97 0.11 4.03
N LEU A 90 -19.42 -0.66 3.02
CA LEU A 90 -18.50 -1.32 2.09
C LEU A 90 -17.69 -0.30 1.28
N ILE A 91 -18.35 0.73 0.74
CA ILE A 91 -17.67 1.82 0.02
C ILE A 91 -16.69 2.53 0.93
N TYR A 92 -17.04 2.78 2.19
CA TYR A 92 -16.13 3.40 3.15
C TYR A 92 -14.87 2.56 3.39
N ASN A 93 -14.99 1.24 3.52
CA ASN A 93 -13.83 0.36 3.67
C ASN A 93 -12.98 0.29 2.41
N LEU A 94 -13.60 0.27 1.22
CA LEU A 94 -12.88 0.39 -0.06
C LEU A 94 -12.03 1.67 -0.09
N LEU A 95 -12.63 2.81 0.28
CA LEU A 95 -11.90 4.09 0.32
C LEU A 95 -10.74 4.09 1.32
N LEU A 96 -10.88 3.40 2.46
CA LEU A 96 -9.78 3.23 3.42
C LEU A 96 -8.60 2.46 2.82
N VAL A 97 -8.87 1.46 1.96
CA VAL A 97 -7.80 0.75 1.27
C VAL A 97 -7.22 1.58 0.12
N ASP A 98 -8.06 2.29 -0.64
CA ASP A 98 -7.59 3.13 -1.74
C ASP A 98 -6.71 4.29 -1.25
N ILE A 99 -6.99 4.87 -0.07
CA ILE A 99 -6.10 5.88 0.51
C ILE A 99 -4.76 5.27 0.97
N GLN A 100 -4.75 4.02 1.44
CA GLN A 100 -3.51 3.30 1.74
C GLN A 100 -2.70 3.09 0.46
N GLN A 101 -3.34 2.63 -0.62
CA GLN A 101 -2.71 2.43 -1.92
C GLN A 101 -2.13 3.75 -2.47
N ALA A 102 -2.92 4.82 -2.48
CA ALA A 102 -2.50 6.13 -2.96
C ALA A 102 -1.34 6.71 -2.12
N THR A 103 -1.36 6.50 -0.80
CA THR A 103 -0.25 6.90 0.08
C THR A 103 1.04 6.14 -0.28
N ALA A 104 0.94 4.85 -0.60
CA ALA A 104 2.09 4.05 -1.00
C ALA A 104 2.74 4.55 -2.31
N PHE A 105 1.92 4.92 -3.29
CA PHE A 105 2.42 5.48 -4.56
C PHE A 105 2.83 6.96 -4.46
N LEU A 106 2.34 7.71 -3.49
CA LEU A 106 2.85 9.06 -3.18
C LEU A 106 4.33 9.06 -2.78
N LEU A 107 4.84 7.95 -2.24
CA LEU A 107 6.28 7.81 -1.96
C LEU A 107 7.13 7.91 -3.22
N CYS A 108 6.59 7.68 -4.42
CA CYS A 108 7.31 7.94 -5.67
C CYS A 108 7.72 9.42 -5.82
N LEU A 109 6.91 10.38 -5.34
CA LEU A 109 7.31 11.80 -5.33
C LEU A 109 8.42 12.07 -4.30
N HIS A 110 8.43 11.36 -3.18
CA HIS A 110 9.50 11.44 -2.20
C HIS A 110 10.83 10.99 -2.80
N TRP A 111 10.83 9.86 -3.51
CA TRP A 111 12.00 9.35 -4.21
C TRP A 111 12.47 10.27 -5.33
N PHE A 112 11.52 10.83 -6.10
CA PHE A 112 11.83 11.83 -7.10
C PHE A 112 12.55 13.06 -6.51
N ALA A 113 12.08 13.58 -5.37
CA ALA A 113 12.68 14.73 -4.71
C ALA A 113 14.09 14.44 -4.19
N ARG A 114 14.39 13.18 -3.84
CA ARG A 114 15.73 12.74 -3.41
C ARG A 114 16.65 12.33 -4.56
N GLY A 115 16.13 12.16 -5.77
CA GLY A 115 16.90 11.81 -6.96
C GLY A 115 17.23 10.32 -7.12
N GLY A 116 16.73 9.46 -6.22
CA GLY A 116 17.02 8.02 -6.21
C GLY A 116 16.18 7.28 -5.17
N VAL A 117 16.10 5.96 -5.33
CA VAL A 117 15.45 5.05 -4.36
C VAL A 117 16.51 4.34 -3.56
N ASN A 118 16.39 4.39 -2.23
CA ASN A 118 17.42 3.91 -1.32
C ASN A 118 16.93 2.68 -0.54
N TYR A 119 17.69 1.60 -0.57
CA TYR A 119 17.49 0.39 0.22
C TYR A 119 18.75 0.06 1.05
N PRO A 120 18.62 -0.36 2.32
CA PRO A 120 17.39 -0.48 3.12
C PRO A 120 17.00 0.87 3.75
N SER A 121 15.74 1.25 3.61
CA SER A 121 15.19 2.45 4.24
C SER A 121 13.78 2.20 4.76
N ALA A 122 13.38 2.93 5.81
CA ALA A 122 12.02 2.83 6.36
C ALA A 122 10.95 3.18 5.31
N ALA A 123 11.22 4.18 4.45
CA ALA A 123 10.33 4.54 3.36
C ALA A 123 10.13 3.39 2.37
N CYS A 124 11.19 2.65 2.04
CA CYS A 124 11.13 1.50 1.12
C CYS A 124 10.30 0.34 1.70
N VAL A 125 10.50 0.02 2.97
CA VAL A 125 9.74 -1.04 3.66
C VAL A 125 8.27 -0.66 3.83
N LEU A 126 7.98 0.59 4.20
CA LEU A 126 6.61 1.09 4.31
C LEU A 126 5.90 1.10 2.97
N GLN A 127 6.59 1.53 1.89
CA GLN A 127 6.04 1.49 0.55
C GLN A 127 5.66 0.07 0.15
N GLY A 128 6.60 -0.88 0.26
CA GLY A 128 6.35 -2.26 -0.13
C GLY A 128 5.22 -2.92 0.67
N TRP A 129 5.16 -2.69 1.99
CA TRP A 129 4.11 -3.23 2.84
C TRP A 129 2.73 -2.65 2.54
N TRP A 130 2.63 -1.34 2.31
CA TRP A 130 1.37 -0.73 1.94
C TRP A 130 0.89 -1.17 0.57
N ILE A 131 1.77 -1.31 -0.42
CA ILE A 131 1.33 -1.79 -1.74
C ILE A 131 0.86 -3.25 -1.63
N GLN A 132 1.61 -4.11 -0.94
CA GLN A 132 1.28 -5.52 -0.76
C GLN A 132 -0.06 -5.74 -0.04
N THR A 133 -0.45 -4.84 0.86
CA THR A 133 -1.72 -4.94 1.60
C THR A 133 -2.85 -4.25 0.86
N ALA A 134 -2.61 -3.09 0.26
CA ALA A 134 -3.65 -2.26 -0.32
C ALA A 134 -4.13 -2.74 -1.70
N ASP A 135 -3.23 -3.22 -2.57
CA ASP A 135 -3.60 -3.72 -3.90
C ASP A 135 -4.59 -4.91 -3.82
N PRO A 136 -4.31 -6.00 -3.09
CA PRO A 136 -5.29 -7.08 -2.92
C PRO A 136 -6.49 -6.63 -2.08
N GLY A 137 -6.31 -5.72 -1.12
CA GLY A 137 -7.40 -5.20 -0.29
C GLY A 137 -8.47 -4.47 -1.10
N SER A 138 -8.07 -3.62 -2.05
CA SER A 138 -9.01 -2.88 -2.91
C SER A 138 -9.81 -3.87 -3.76
N GLY A 139 -9.13 -4.85 -4.37
CA GLY A 139 -9.78 -5.93 -5.13
C GLY A 139 -10.77 -6.75 -4.30
N LEU A 140 -10.41 -7.11 -3.06
CA LEU A 140 -11.27 -7.88 -2.15
C LEU A 140 -12.51 -7.08 -1.70
N PHE A 141 -12.38 -5.78 -1.44
CA PHE A 141 -13.54 -4.95 -1.11
C PHE A 141 -14.44 -4.71 -2.32
N VAL A 142 -13.89 -4.54 -3.52
CA VAL A 142 -14.68 -4.49 -4.76
C VAL A 142 -15.43 -5.81 -4.98
N LEU A 143 -14.77 -6.95 -4.80
CA LEU A 143 -15.40 -8.27 -4.89
C LEU A 143 -16.52 -8.42 -3.84
N ALA A 144 -16.30 -7.96 -2.61
CA ALA A 144 -17.33 -7.99 -1.57
C ALA A 144 -18.54 -7.11 -1.92
N ILE A 145 -18.34 -5.94 -2.53
CA ILE A 145 -19.42 -5.09 -3.05
C ILE A 145 -20.20 -5.83 -4.14
N ALA A 146 -19.51 -6.48 -5.09
CA ALA A 146 -20.14 -7.23 -6.17
C ALA A 146 -20.96 -8.43 -5.65
N ILE A 147 -20.40 -9.21 -4.71
CA ILE A 147 -21.09 -10.35 -4.10
C ILE A 147 -22.30 -9.87 -3.29
N HIS A 148 -22.16 -8.80 -2.50
CA HIS A 148 -23.25 -8.26 -1.68
C HIS A 148 -24.40 -7.76 -2.57
N THR A 149 -24.10 -6.91 -3.54
CA THR A 149 -25.10 -6.35 -4.46
C THR A 149 -25.77 -7.46 -5.28
N GLY A 150 -24.99 -8.39 -5.82
CA GLY A 150 -25.51 -9.57 -6.54
C GLY A 150 -26.41 -10.45 -5.66
N ALA A 151 -26.02 -10.72 -4.42
CA ALA A 151 -26.85 -11.49 -3.49
C ALA A 151 -28.16 -10.78 -3.17
N VAL A 152 -28.16 -9.46 -3.00
CA VAL A 152 -29.39 -8.68 -2.75
C VAL A 152 -30.30 -8.70 -3.97
N VAL A 153 -29.76 -8.56 -5.19
CA VAL A 153 -30.56 -8.61 -6.43
C VAL A 153 -31.15 -10.00 -6.66
N LEU A 154 -30.37 -11.06 -6.46
CA LEU A 154 -30.79 -12.43 -6.74
C LEU A 154 -31.71 -13.02 -5.66
N ARG A 155 -31.49 -12.69 -4.38
CA ARG A 155 -32.24 -13.28 -3.25
C ARG A 155 -33.27 -12.33 -2.64
N GLY A 156 -33.26 -11.05 -3.01
CA GLY A 156 -34.19 -10.03 -2.50
C GLY A 156 -34.04 -9.71 -1.00
N ARG A 157 -32.98 -10.20 -0.33
CA ARG A 157 -32.77 -10.03 1.11
C ARG A 157 -31.35 -9.56 1.41
N GLN A 158 -31.24 -8.62 2.33
CA GLN A 158 -29.96 -8.18 2.89
C GLN A 158 -29.49 -9.13 3.99
N LEU A 159 -28.17 -9.19 4.19
CA LEU A 159 -27.59 -9.93 5.30
C LEU A 159 -27.96 -9.25 6.63
N PRO A 160 -28.11 -10.02 7.72
CA PRO A 160 -28.21 -9.42 9.05
C PRO A 160 -26.95 -8.61 9.35
N TYR A 161 -27.12 -7.44 9.97
CA TYR A 161 -26.04 -6.46 10.18
C TYR A 161 -24.85 -7.04 10.94
N THR A 162 -25.09 -7.91 11.93
CA THR A 162 -24.04 -8.58 12.71
C THR A 162 -23.16 -9.47 11.84
N THR A 163 -23.75 -10.33 11.01
CA THR A 163 -23.00 -11.19 10.07
C THR A 163 -22.23 -10.35 9.06
N PHE A 164 -22.84 -9.28 8.55
CA PHE A 164 -22.16 -8.34 7.66
C PHE A 164 -20.89 -7.74 8.27
N VAL A 165 -20.96 -7.27 9.53
CA VAL A 165 -19.80 -6.71 10.23
C VAL A 165 -18.71 -7.76 10.43
N TRP A 166 -19.05 -9.00 10.81
CA TRP A 166 -18.08 -10.09 10.91
C TRP A 166 -17.39 -10.41 9.59
N CYS A 167 -18.12 -10.36 8.45
CA CYS A 167 -17.50 -10.51 7.13
C CYS A 167 -16.49 -9.40 6.84
N VAL A 168 -16.81 -8.14 7.14
CA VAL A 168 -15.90 -7.00 6.94
C VAL A 168 -14.64 -7.14 7.80
N VAL A 169 -14.80 -7.51 9.08
CA VAL A 169 -13.66 -7.76 9.99
C VAL A 169 -12.80 -8.92 9.48
N GLY A 170 -13.43 -10.01 9.02
CA GLY A 170 -12.75 -11.16 8.43
C GLY A 170 -11.95 -10.78 7.17
N LEU A 171 -12.52 -9.92 6.31
CA LEU A 171 -11.81 -9.40 5.13
C LEU A 171 -10.56 -8.61 5.51
N TRP A 172 -10.68 -7.68 6.47
CA TRP A 172 -9.51 -6.94 6.98
C TRP A 172 -8.46 -7.86 7.59
N ALA A 173 -8.88 -8.83 8.40
CA ALA A 173 -7.97 -9.80 9.00
C ALA A 173 -7.24 -10.61 7.92
N PHE A 174 -7.95 -11.02 6.86
CA PHE A 174 -7.35 -11.72 5.73
C PHE A 174 -6.35 -10.83 4.96
N ILE A 175 -6.69 -9.57 4.67
CA ILE A 175 -5.79 -8.60 4.01
C ILE A 175 -4.52 -8.38 4.84
N ILE A 176 -4.67 -8.16 6.15
CA ILE A 176 -3.53 -7.95 7.06
C ILE A 176 -2.69 -9.21 7.15
N LEU A 177 -3.31 -10.40 7.23
CA LEU A 177 -2.61 -11.67 7.23
C LEU A 177 -1.75 -11.84 5.97
N LEU A 178 -2.28 -11.53 4.79
CA LEU A 178 -1.51 -11.58 3.54
C LEU A 178 -0.28 -10.66 3.59
N GLY A 179 -0.43 -9.44 4.12
CA GLY A 179 0.71 -8.53 4.31
C GLY A 179 1.72 -8.99 5.36
N LEU A 180 1.26 -9.63 6.44
CA LEU A 180 2.12 -10.15 7.50
C LEU A 180 2.89 -11.41 7.09
N ILE A 181 2.30 -12.27 6.26
CA ILE A 181 2.97 -13.47 5.73
C ILE A 181 4.24 -13.06 4.98
N ALA A 182 4.11 -12.10 4.06
CA ALA A 182 5.24 -11.52 3.34
C ALA A 182 6.32 -11.01 4.30
N VAL A 183 5.95 -10.31 5.38
CA VAL A 183 6.90 -9.79 6.37
C VAL A 183 7.55 -10.90 7.19
N GLY A 184 6.76 -11.90 7.61
CA GLY A 184 7.21 -13.01 8.46
C GLY A 184 8.20 -13.93 7.76
N LEU A 185 8.08 -14.10 6.44
CA LEU A 185 8.94 -15.01 5.66
C LEU A 185 10.29 -14.37 5.31
N TYR A 186 10.36 -13.06 5.06
CA TYR A 186 11.60 -12.41 4.60
C TYR A 186 12.19 -11.35 5.54
N GLY A 187 11.51 -10.99 6.65
CA GLY A 187 12.02 -10.08 7.68
C GLY A 187 12.44 -8.69 7.17
N SER A 188 13.69 -8.28 7.40
CA SER A 188 14.22 -6.99 6.92
C SER A 188 14.54 -6.97 5.41
N ARG A 189 14.32 -8.08 4.70
CA ARG A 189 14.63 -8.27 3.27
C ARG A 189 13.39 -8.34 2.39
N THR A 190 12.24 -7.97 2.95
CA THR A 190 10.92 -8.13 2.34
C THR A 190 10.73 -7.23 1.15
N SER A 191 11.02 -5.94 1.29
CA SER A 191 10.84 -4.94 0.24
C SER A 191 12.17 -4.56 -0.38
N VAL A 192 12.38 -4.90 -1.65
CA VAL A 192 13.55 -4.50 -2.44
C VAL A 192 13.10 -3.60 -3.59
N ILE A 193 14.07 -2.98 -4.27
CA ILE A 193 13.77 -2.18 -5.45
C ILE A 193 13.27 -3.12 -6.57
N SER A 194 12.06 -2.85 -7.06
CA SER A 194 11.45 -3.64 -8.13
C SER A 194 11.98 -3.22 -9.51
N GLU A 195 11.69 -4.02 -10.54
CA GLU A 195 11.99 -3.65 -11.93
C GLU A 195 11.30 -2.34 -12.38
N ALA A 196 10.23 -1.96 -11.70
CA ALA A 196 9.52 -0.70 -11.92
C ALA A 196 10.14 0.49 -11.14
N GLY A 197 11.24 0.24 -10.44
CA GLY A 197 12.05 1.22 -9.70
C GLY A 197 11.52 1.59 -8.32
N TRP A 198 10.28 1.25 -7.95
CA TRP A 198 9.78 1.47 -6.58
C TRP A 198 9.98 0.24 -5.69
N CYS A 199 9.88 0.43 -4.38
CA CYS A 199 10.04 -0.66 -3.43
C CYS A 199 8.81 -1.58 -3.41
N TRP A 200 9.03 -2.86 -3.70
CA TRP A 200 8.02 -3.93 -3.69
C TRP A 200 8.64 -5.20 -3.07
N LEU A 201 7.81 -6.20 -2.76
CA LEU A 201 8.24 -7.54 -2.33
C LEU A 201 9.40 -8.09 -3.18
N SER A 202 10.41 -8.72 -2.58
CA SER A 202 11.59 -9.23 -3.28
C SER A 202 11.27 -10.23 -4.41
N PRO A 203 12.05 -10.29 -5.50
CA PRO A 203 11.91 -11.34 -6.52
C PRO A 203 12.15 -12.76 -5.97
N GLN A 204 12.90 -12.89 -4.86
CA GLN A 204 13.06 -14.18 -4.19
C GLN A 204 11.76 -14.66 -3.53
N ALA A 205 10.80 -13.76 -3.32
CA ALA A 205 9.44 -14.04 -2.84
C ALA A 205 8.43 -14.15 -4.00
N GLN A 206 8.88 -14.51 -5.22
CA GLN A 206 8.00 -14.60 -6.39
C GLN A 206 6.82 -15.57 -6.18
N ASP A 207 7.02 -16.66 -5.45
CA ASP A 207 5.98 -17.66 -5.14
C ASP A 207 4.88 -17.12 -4.21
N GLU A 208 5.08 -15.96 -3.59
CA GLU A 208 4.16 -15.35 -2.61
C GLU A 208 3.49 -14.07 -3.11
N ARG A 209 3.82 -13.63 -4.34
CA ARG A 209 3.16 -12.50 -4.99
C ARG A 209 1.79 -12.96 -5.53
N LEU A 210 0.71 -12.48 -4.92
CA LEU A 210 -0.68 -12.67 -5.35
C LEU A 210 -1.15 -11.56 -6.28
#